data_AF-A0A1M7TXM7-F1
#
_entry.id   AF-A0A1M7TXM7-F1
#
_cell.length_a   1.000
_cell.length_b   1.000
_cell.length_c   1.000
_cell.angle_alpha   90.00
_cell.angle_beta   90.00
_cell.angle_gamma   90.00
#
_symmetry.space_group_name_H-M   'P 1'
#
loop_
_entity.id
_entity.type
_entity.pdbx_description
1 polymer ?
#
loop_
_entity_poly.entity_id
_entity_poly.type
_entity_poly.pdbx_seq_one_letter_code
_entity_poly.pdbx_strand_id
1 'polypeptide(L)'
;MAALNRTDAEERAREWVTGAAPGAEPVLHEFDLGWVISARYPVTSPDRLGVPSMVLDRESGALVVGGTLPPESIAEWYARGFRPPPQPEPAGPVPRQFPATMSRLTVADRSWVARSRRSDTDRIVHPIVSTFFEAMPATYAERGAVRSAEAAVFSEFFLAEEVARHEAGRPPLALADARELVRGARLETFRITEDADPSSGTIVRSSLPVLLFLDFLGLSPEAAATGD
;
A
#
# COMPACT_ATOMS: atom_id res chain seq x y z
N MET A 1 1.95 20.44 31.43
CA MET A 1 2.41 21.05 30.17
C MET A 1 1.47 22.19 29.84
N ALA A 2 1.97 23.34 29.39
CA ALA A 2 1.09 24.40 28.89
C ALA A 2 0.36 23.88 27.64
N ALA A 3 -0.94 24.14 27.53
CA ALA A 3 -1.70 23.80 26.33
C ALA A 3 -1.05 24.45 25.11
N LEU A 4 -0.98 23.73 23.99
CA LEU A 4 -0.40 24.28 22.76
C LEU A 4 -1.15 25.55 22.36
N ASN A 5 -0.40 26.59 21.99
CA ASN A 5 -0.99 27.79 21.42
C ASN A 5 -0.99 27.71 19.88
N ARG A 6 -1.65 28.68 19.24
CA ARG A 6 -1.76 28.71 17.76
C ARG A 6 -0.41 28.85 17.05
N THR A 7 0.51 29.63 17.60
CA THR A 7 1.85 29.79 17.05
C THR A 7 2.61 28.46 17.05
N ASP A 8 2.51 27.70 18.15
CA ASP A 8 3.10 26.37 18.26
C ASP A 8 2.50 25.42 17.21
N ALA A 9 1.18 25.49 17.01
CA ALA A 9 0.47 24.68 16.02
C ALA A 9 0.90 25.02 14.57
N GLU A 10 1.09 26.29 14.26
CA GLU A 10 1.55 26.76 12.95
C GLU A 10 3.00 26.33 12.66
N GLU A 11 3.89 26.38 13.65
CA GLU A 11 5.25 25.85 13.53
C GLU A 11 5.25 24.33 13.29
N ARG A 12 4.44 23.60 14.06
CA ARG A 12 4.32 22.14 13.93
C ARG A 12 3.76 21.72 12.58
N ALA A 13 2.79 22.47 12.07
CA ALA A 13 2.23 22.27 10.76
C ALA A 13 3.27 22.49 9.65
N ARG A 14 4.07 23.56 9.78
CA ARG A 14 5.13 23.87 8.81
C ARG A 14 6.23 22.81 8.81
N GLU A 15 6.66 22.36 9.99
CA GLU A 15 7.62 21.27 10.16
C GLU A 15 7.13 19.98 9.49
N TRP A 16 5.89 19.56 9.79
CA TRP A 16 5.31 18.35 9.21
C TRP A 16 5.14 18.44 7.69
N VAL A 17 4.52 19.50 7.16
CA VAL A 17 4.26 19.64 5.71
C VAL A 17 5.56 19.70 4.92
N THR A 18 6.60 20.37 5.43
CA THR A 18 7.89 20.44 4.74
C THR A 18 8.51 19.06 4.54
N GLY A 19 8.39 18.17 5.52
CA GLY A 19 8.90 16.80 5.43
C GLY A 19 8.00 15.86 4.64
N ALA A 20 6.68 15.94 4.82
CA ALA A 20 5.73 14.98 4.27
C ALA A 20 5.21 15.33 2.86
N ALA A 21 5.12 16.63 2.53
CA ALA A 21 4.57 17.13 1.28
C ALA A 21 5.39 18.32 0.74
N PRO A 22 6.64 18.11 0.26
CA PRO A 22 7.52 19.18 -0.19
C PRO A 22 6.87 20.04 -1.29
N GLY A 23 6.76 21.36 -1.06
CA GLY A 23 6.13 22.28 -2.01
C GLY A 23 4.60 22.44 -1.86
N ALA A 24 4.01 21.87 -0.80
CA ALA A 24 2.67 22.22 -0.34
C ALA A 24 2.72 23.27 0.77
N GLU A 25 1.63 24.02 0.93
CA GLU A 25 1.41 24.94 2.04
C GLU A 25 0.64 24.26 3.18
N PRO A 26 1.01 24.49 4.45
CA PRO A 26 0.22 24.01 5.59
C PRO A 26 -1.09 24.76 5.72
N VAL A 27 -2.18 24.01 5.92
CA VAL A 27 -3.51 24.54 6.18
C VAL A 27 -3.99 23.97 7.52
N LEU A 28 -4.34 24.86 8.45
CA LEU A 28 -4.84 24.51 9.77
C LEU A 28 -6.34 24.74 9.86
N HIS A 29 -7.05 23.72 10.33
CA HIS A 29 -8.44 23.81 10.78
C HIS A 29 -8.47 23.63 12.30
N GLU A 30 -8.83 24.69 13.03
CA GLU A 30 -8.88 24.67 14.49
C GLU A 30 -10.21 24.10 15.00
N PHE A 31 -10.16 23.29 16.05
CA PHE A 31 -11.33 22.74 16.75
C PHE A 31 -11.05 22.63 18.25
N ASP A 32 -12.07 22.26 19.04
CA ASP A 32 -12.02 22.32 20.51
C ASP A 32 -10.85 21.55 21.14
N LEU A 33 -10.47 20.41 20.55
CA LEU A 33 -9.40 19.55 21.06
C LEU A 33 -8.04 19.78 20.38
N GLY A 34 -7.94 20.70 19.41
CA GLY A 34 -6.68 20.91 18.68
C GLY A 34 -6.81 21.47 17.28
N TRP A 35 -5.98 20.96 16.37
CA TRP A 35 -5.94 21.38 14.97
C TRP A 35 -5.88 20.18 14.05
N VAL A 36 -6.62 20.24 12.94
CA VAL A 36 -6.39 19.37 11.78
C VAL A 36 -5.44 20.10 10.83
N ILE A 37 -4.31 19.47 10.53
CA ILE A 37 -3.27 19.98 9.66
C ILE A 37 -3.37 19.24 8.33
N SER A 38 -3.51 19.98 7.24
CA SER A 38 -3.56 19.46 5.87
C SER A 38 -2.53 20.15 4.99
N ALA A 39 -2.20 19.53 3.86
CA ALA A 39 -1.26 20.08 2.88
C ALA A 39 -2.01 20.51 1.63
N ARG A 40 -1.84 21.76 1.20
CA ARG A 40 -2.42 22.31 -0.03
C ARG A 40 -1.34 22.49 -1.07
N TYR A 41 -1.42 21.74 -2.16
CA TYR A 41 -0.53 21.96 -3.31
C TYR A 41 -0.98 23.17 -4.14
N PRO A 42 -0.04 23.91 -4.75
CA PRO A 42 -0.38 24.94 -5.73
C PRO A 42 -1.10 24.31 -6.94
N VAL A 43 -2.03 25.06 -7.51
CA VAL A 43 -2.89 24.62 -8.63
C VAL A 43 -2.08 24.18 -9.86
N THR A 44 -0.83 24.63 -9.98
CA THR A 44 0.11 24.26 -11.05
C THR A 44 0.69 22.85 -10.91
N SER A 45 0.40 22.12 -9.83
CA SER A 45 0.95 20.79 -9.56
C SER A 45 -0.15 19.74 -9.31
N PRO A 46 -1.02 19.45 -10.29
CA PRO A 46 -2.21 18.60 -10.11
C PRO A 46 -1.90 17.10 -9.93
N ASP A 47 -0.71 16.64 -10.30
CA ASP A 47 -0.35 15.20 -10.34
C ASP A 47 0.14 14.63 -9.00
N ARG A 48 0.10 15.41 -7.91
CA ARG A 48 0.55 14.94 -6.59
C ARG A 48 -0.59 14.31 -5.80
N LEU A 49 -0.45 13.02 -5.50
CA LEU A 49 -1.29 12.30 -4.55
C LEU A 49 -1.29 13.06 -3.21
N GLY A 50 -2.48 13.36 -2.69
CA GLY A 50 -2.63 14.07 -1.41
C GLY A 50 -2.02 13.28 -0.26
N VAL A 51 -1.32 13.97 0.64
CA VAL A 51 -0.92 13.38 1.93
C VAL A 51 -2.11 13.36 2.88
N PRO A 52 -2.21 12.36 3.78
CA PRO A 52 -3.25 12.37 4.80
C PRO A 52 -3.10 13.60 5.70
N SER A 53 -4.22 14.18 6.11
CA SER A 53 -4.23 15.21 7.14
C SER A 53 -3.81 14.62 8.49
N MET A 54 -3.28 15.44 9.37
CA MET A 54 -2.89 15.09 10.75
C MET A 54 -3.77 15.81 11.75
N VAL A 55 -3.94 15.26 12.94
CA VAL A 55 -4.55 15.93 14.10
C VAL A 55 -3.46 16.23 15.12
N LEU A 56 -3.31 17.50 15.47
CA LEU A 56 -2.46 17.98 16.55
C LEU A 56 -3.32 18.24 17.78
N ASP A 57 -3.16 17.42 18.81
CA ASP A 57 -3.90 17.50 20.05
C ASP A 57 -3.39 18.66 20.93
N ARG A 58 -4.31 19.48 21.42
CA ARG A 58 -3.99 20.70 22.17
C ARG A 58 -3.42 20.44 23.56
N GLU A 59 -3.88 19.37 24.23
CA GLU A 59 -3.50 19.08 25.61
C GLU A 59 -2.21 18.27 25.71
N SER A 60 -2.09 17.24 24.88
CA SER A 60 -0.95 16.32 24.84
C SER A 60 0.16 16.77 23.90
N GLY A 61 -0.15 17.62 22.91
CA GLY A 61 0.78 17.96 21.83
C GLY A 61 1.09 16.81 20.89
N ALA A 62 0.33 15.71 20.96
CA ALA A 62 0.50 14.57 20.07
C ALA A 62 0.03 14.90 18.65
N LEU A 63 0.81 14.47 17.66
CA LEU A 63 0.45 14.54 16.25
C LEU A 63 0.05 13.14 15.77
N VAL A 64 -1.21 12.96 15.38
CA VAL A 64 -1.75 11.66 14.95
C VAL A 64 -2.36 11.74 13.54
N VAL A 65 -2.48 10.61 12.85
CA VAL A 65 -3.01 10.59 11.47
C VAL A 65 -4.52 10.86 11.47
N GLY A 66 -4.98 11.88 10.74
CA GLY A 66 -6.41 12.20 10.57
C GLY A 66 -7.07 11.49 9.39
N GLY A 67 -6.29 11.08 8.38
CA GLY A 67 -6.78 10.44 7.16
C GLY A 67 -7.04 11.42 6.02
N THR A 68 -7.84 11.02 5.03
CA THR A 68 -8.10 11.80 3.81
C THR A 68 -9.48 12.47 3.79
N LEU A 69 -10.24 12.35 4.87
CA LEU A 69 -11.54 13.01 5.02
C LEU A 69 -11.40 14.53 5.13
N PRO A 70 -12.48 15.30 4.86
CA PRO A 70 -12.50 16.73 5.14
C PRO A 70 -12.14 17.04 6.60
N PRO A 71 -11.43 18.16 6.89
CA PRO A 71 -10.96 18.49 8.23
C PRO A 71 -12.05 18.46 9.31
N GLU A 72 -13.25 18.91 8.98
CA GLU A 72 -14.41 18.89 9.87
C GLU A 72 -14.83 17.47 10.26
N SER A 73 -14.80 16.52 9.32
CA SER A 73 -15.11 15.12 9.58
C SER A 73 -14.04 14.46 10.45
N ILE A 74 -12.77 14.81 10.22
CA ILE A 74 -11.65 14.34 11.05
C ILE A 74 -11.80 14.86 12.49
N ALA A 75 -12.14 16.14 12.65
CA ALA A 75 -12.38 16.75 13.96
C ALA A 75 -13.55 16.08 14.71
N GLU A 76 -14.65 15.78 14.01
CA GLU A 76 -15.81 15.08 14.58
C GLU A 76 -15.45 13.66 15.06
N TRP A 77 -14.70 12.90 14.26
CA TRP A 77 -14.24 11.57 14.63
C TRP A 77 -13.30 11.62 15.84
N TYR A 78 -12.41 12.60 15.87
CA TYR A 78 -11.51 12.83 16.99
C TYR A 78 -12.27 13.20 18.27
N ALA A 79 -13.31 14.03 18.18
CA ALA A 79 -14.17 14.36 19.32
C ALA A 79 -14.94 13.14 19.86
N ARG A 80 -15.26 12.17 19.01
CA ARG A 80 -15.89 10.88 19.39
C ARG A 80 -14.94 9.87 20.01
N GLY A 81 -13.67 10.23 20.23
CA GLY A 81 -12.67 9.36 20.83
C GLY A 81 -11.99 8.41 19.84
N PHE A 82 -12.23 8.54 18.53
CA PHE A 82 -11.41 7.82 17.55
C PHE A 82 -9.99 8.36 17.59
N ARG A 83 -9.04 7.49 17.96
CA ARG A 83 -7.61 7.75 17.85
C ARG A 83 -7.06 6.65 16.94
N PRO A 84 -6.37 6.98 15.84
CA PRO A 84 -5.63 5.96 15.11
C PRO A 84 -4.71 5.26 16.11
N PRO A 85 -4.61 3.92 16.07
CA PRO A 85 -3.65 3.24 16.93
C PRO A 85 -2.27 3.87 16.68
N PRO A 86 -1.47 4.11 17.73
CA PRO A 86 -0.09 4.56 17.53
C PRO A 86 0.55 3.60 16.53
N GLN A 87 1.23 4.15 15.52
CA GLN A 87 2.02 3.31 14.62
C GLN A 87 2.92 2.47 15.52
N PRO A 88 2.81 1.13 15.51
CA PRO A 88 3.59 0.31 16.41
C PRO A 88 5.04 0.71 16.23
N GLU A 89 5.71 1.10 17.33
CA GLU A 89 7.15 1.33 17.28
C GLU A 89 7.75 0.09 16.64
N PRO A 90 8.51 0.23 15.54
CA PRO A 90 9.08 -0.92 14.88
C PRO A 90 9.91 -1.64 15.94
N ALA A 91 9.47 -2.84 16.32
CA ALA A 91 10.17 -3.69 17.27
C ALA A 91 11.42 -4.23 16.57
N GLY A 92 12.44 -3.38 16.42
CA GLY A 92 13.65 -3.67 15.68
C GLY A 92 13.97 -2.63 14.62
N PRO A 93 15.10 -2.81 13.91
CA PRO A 93 15.52 -1.89 12.85
C PRO A 93 14.41 -1.73 11.81
N VAL A 94 14.18 -0.49 11.36
CA VAL A 94 13.27 -0.20 10.24
C VAL A 94 13.63 -1.17 9.11
N PRO A 95 12.70 -2.06 8.69
CA PRO A 95 13.02 -3.04 7.66
C PRO A 95 13.50 -2.28 6.43
N ARG A 96 14.66 -2.70 5.88
CA ARG A 96 15.19 -2.07 4.66
C ARG A 96 14.09 -2.05 3.61
N GLN A 97 13.70 -0.85 3.20
CA GLN A 97 12.63 -0.61 2.24
C GLN A 97 13.06 -0.98 0.82
N PHE A 98 14.38 -1.00 0.58
CA PHE A 98 15.00 -1.26 -0.71
C PHE A 98 16.18 -2.25 -0.61
N PRO A 99 16.57 -2.89 -1.74
CA PRO A 99 15.79 -3.02 -2.97
C PRO A 99 14.51 -3.81 -2.73
N ALA A 100 13.43 -3.37 -3.39
CA ALA A 100 12.13 -4.01 -3.44
C ALA A 100 11.69 -4.19 -4.89
N THR A 101 10.62 -4.93 -5.09
CA THR A 101 9.92 -5.04 -6.36
C THR A 101 8.48 -4.59 -6.18
N MET A 102 7.88 -4.07 -7.24
CA MET A 102 6.47 -3.71 -7.29
C MET A 102 5.84 -4.40 -8.49
N SER A 103 4.72 -5.07 -8.32
CA SER A 103 3.99 -5.70 -9.42
C SER A 103 2.67 -4.99 -9.64
N ARG A 104 2.37 -4.73 -10.90
CA ARG A 104 1.07 -4.28 -11.38
C ARG A 104 0.39 -5.44 -12.09
N LEU A 105 -0.79 -5.83 -11.62
CA LEU A 105 -1.69 -6.75 -12.31
C LEU A 105 -2.79 -5.93 -12.95
N THR A 106 -3.00 -6.10 -14.25
CA THR A 106 -4.11 -5.49 -15.00
C THR A 106 -5.04 -6.59 -15.46
N VAL A 107 -6.31 -6.52 -15.08
CA VAL A 107 -7.37 -7.45 -15.51
C VAL A 107 -8.51 -6.61 -16.08
N ALA A 108 -8.77 -6.78 -17.38
CA ALA A 108 -9.66 -5.89 -18.13
C ALA A 108 -9.27 -4.40 -17.95
N ASP A 109 -10.14 -3.59 -17.35
CA ASP A 109 -9.95 -2.16 -17.10
C ASP A 109 -9.49 -1.83 -15.67
N ARG A 110 -9.30 -2.85 -14.82
CA ARG A 110 -8.89 -2.69 -13.42
C ARG A 110 -7.41 -3.03 -13.25
N SER A 111 -6.74 -2.29 -12.38
CA SER A 111 -5.35 -2.54 -12.03
C SER A 111 -5.14 -2.63 -10.52
N TRP A 112 -4.34 -3.60 -10.09
CA TRP A 112 -3.89 -3.79 -8.72
C TRP A 112 -2.38 -3.64 -8.66
N VAL A 113 -1.87 -3.12 -7.56
CA VAL A 113 -0.44 -2.91 -7.36
C VAL A 113 -0.04 -3.41 -5.99
N ALA A 114 0.99 -4.26 -5.94
CA ALA A 114 1.56 -4.73 -4.68
C ALA A 114 3.08 -4.62 -4.69
N ARG A 115 3.68 -4.45 -3.51
CA ARG A 115 5.14 -4.47 -3.31
C ARG A 115 5.58 -5.76 -2.63
N SER A 116 6.79 -6.22 -2.96
CA SER A 116 7.44 -7.32 -2.24
C SER A 116 7.84 -6.88 -0.83
N ARG A 117 7.94 -7.87 0.06
CA ARG A 117 8.30 -7.64 1.46
C ARG A 117 9.46 -8.53 1.88
N ARG A 118 10.39 -7.95 2.65
CA ARG A 118 11.53 -8.66 3.25
C ARG A 118 11.18 -9.34 4.58
N SER A 119 10.25 -8.78 5.36
CA SER A 119 9.89 -9.28 6.69
C SER A 119 8.66 -10.20 6.67
N ASP A 120 8.60 -11.12 7.64
CA ASP A 120 7.47 -12.02 7.91
C ASP A 120 6.27 -11.31 8.58
N THR A 121 6.04 -10.04 8.24
CA THR A 121 4.83 -9.30 8.68
C THR A 121 3.58 -9.88 8.03
N ASP A 122 2.58 -10.22 8.85
CA ASP A 122 1.26 -10.84 8.55
C ASP A 122 0.51 -10.21 7.37
N ARG A 123 0.95 -10.47 6.13
CA ARG A 123 0.07 -10.30 4.98
C ARG A 123 -0.77 -11.56 4.90
N ILE A 124 -2.08 -11.41 4.98
CA ILE A 124 -3.01 -12.49 4.66
C ILE A 124 -2.76 -12.86 3.19
N VAL A 125 -2.27 -14.08 2.98
CA VAL A 125 -2.08 -14.64 1.64
C VAL A 125 -3.32 -15.44 1.29
N HIS A 126 -3.89 -15.20 0.10
CA HIS A 126 -5.06 -15.91 -0.37
C HIS A 126 -4.76 -17.41 -0.49
N PRO A 127 -5.68 -18.32 -0.07
CA PRO A 127 -5.43 -19.76 -0.04
C PRO A 127 -4.95 -20.36 -1.37
N ILE A 128 -5.45 -19.90 -2.51
CA ILE A 128 -4.98 -20.34 -3.84
C ILE A 128 -3.49 -20.07 -4.04
N VAL A 129 -3.01 -18.90 -3.57
CA VAL A 129 -1.61 -18.49 -3.68
C VAL A 129 -0.75 -19.27 -2.71
N SER A 130 -1.13 -19.32 -1.42
CA SER A 130 -0.34 -20.03 -0.41
C SER A 130 -0.24 -21.52 -0.71
N THR A 131 -1.35 -22.17 -1.09
CA THR A 131 -1.40 -23.61 -1.40
C THR A 131 -0.45 -23.96 -2.54
N PHE A 132 -0.36 -23.13 -3.59
CA PHE A 132 0.58 -23.37 -4.68
C PHE A 132 2.04 -23.32 -4.22
N PHE A 133 2.42 -22.26 -3.50
CA PHE A 133 3.82 -22.10 -3.05
C PHE A 133 4.21 -23.11 -1.96
N GLU A 134 3.28 -23.52 -1.09
CA GLU A 134 3.49 -24.55 -0.08
C GLU A 134 3.64 -25.96 -0.69
N ALA A 135 2.93 -26.24 -1.78
CA ALA A 135 3.02 -27.52 -2.48
C ALA A 135 4.24 -27.64 -3.40
N MET A 136 5.04 -26.57 -3.56
CA MET A 136 6.17 -26.55 -4.48
C MET A 136 7.31 -27.46 -4.00
N PRO A 137 7.85 -28.36 -4.85
CA PRO A 137 8.99 -29.17 -4.47
C PRO A 137 10.20 -28.30 -4.12
N ALA A 138 10.97 -28.72 -3.11
CA ALA A 138 12.13 -27.96 -2.63
C ALA A 138 13.15 -27.61 -3.74
N THR A 139 13.26 -28.44 -4.78
CA THR A 139 14.11 -28.21 -5.97
C THR A 139 13.72 -26.96 -6.76
N TYR A 140 12.44 -26.57 -6.73
CA TYR A 140 11.91 -25.41 -7.45
C TYR A 140 11.53 -24.27 -6.52
N ALA A 141 11.47 -24.50 -5.21
CA ALA A 141 11.11 -23.49 -4.22
C ALA A 141 12.22 -22.44 -4.07
N GLU A 142 11.83 -21.17 -4.13
CA GLU A 142 12.72 -20.04 -3.85
C GLU A 142 12.30 -19.36 -2.54
N ARG A 143 13.28 -19.05 -1.69
CA ARG A 143 13.03 -18.36 -0.43
C ARG A 143 12.38 -17.00 -0.71
N GLY A 144 11.14 -16.83 -0.26
CA GLY A 144 10.41 -15.58 -0.40
C GLY A 144 9.59 -15.47 -1.68
N ALA A 145 9.45 -16.52 -2.49
CA ALA A 145 8.58 -16.52 -3.67
C ALA A 145 7.13 -16.14 -3.33
N VAL A 146 6.59 -16.65 -2.21
CA VAL A 146 5.26 -16.28 -1.70
C VAL A 146 5.17 -14.83 -1.22
N ARG A 147 6.30 -14.18 -0.92
CA ARG A 147 6.42 -12.77 -0.51
C ARG A 147 6.82 -11.85 -1.67
N SER A 148 6.92 -12.40 -2.88
CA SER A 148 7.19 -11.63 -4.09
C SER A 148 6.07 -10.62 -4.34
N ALA A 149 6.36 -9.59 -5.13
CA ALA A 149 5.37 -8.58 -5.48
C ALA A 149 4.27 -9.21 -6.38
N GLU A 150 4.65 -10.20 -7.18
CA GLU A 150 3.77 -10.98 -8.04
C GLU A 150 2.76 -11.80 -7.22
N ALA A 151 3.25 -12.63 -6.27
CA ALA A 151 2.37 -13.41 -5.40
C ALA A 151 1.43 -12.50 -4.59
N ALA A 152 1.96 -11.36 -4.12
CA ALA A 152 1.21 -10.39 -3.38
C ALA A 152 0.06 -9.75 -4.20
N VAL A 153 0.30 -9.33 -5.45
CA VAL A 153 -0.74 -8.66 -6.24
C VAL A 153 -1.87 -9.61 -6.63
N PHE A 154 -1.57 -10.88 -6.92
CA PHE A 154 -2.60 -11.90 -7.12
C PHE A 154 -3.36 -12.21 -5.83
N SER A 155 -2.67 -12.25 -4.69
CA SER A 155 -3.33 -12.44 -3.39
C SER A 155 -4.32 -11.33 -3.09
N GLU A 156 -3.96 -10.06 -3.31
CA GLU A 156 -4.87 -8.93 -3.11
C GLU A 156 -6.05 -8.96 -4.07
N PHE A 157 -5.78 -9.27 -5.35
CA PHE A 157 -6.83 -9.43 -6.35
C PHE A 157 -7.85 -10.50 -5.93
N PHE A 158 -7.38 -11.70 -5.55
CA PHE A 158 -8.26 -12.79 -5.14
C PHE A 158 -9.02 -12.50 -3.85
N LEU A 159 -8.38 -11.86 -2.85
CA LEU A 159 -9.09 -11.46 -1.62
C LEU A 159 -10.19 -10.42 -1.91
N ALA A 160 -9.96 -9.48 -2.83
CA ALA A 160 -10.98 -8.52 -3.23
C ALA A 160 -12.17 -9.20 -3.94
N GLU A 161 -11.89 -10.16 -4.81
CA GLU A 161 -12.92 -10.96 -5.49
C GLU A 161 -13.67 -11.89 -4.51
N GLU A 162 -13.00 -12.41 -3.48
CA GLU A 162 -13.61 -13.20 -2.41
C GLU A 162 -14.61 -12.37 -1.58
N VAL A 163 -14.22 -11.14 -1.20
CA VAL A 163 -15.11 -10.21 -0.49
C VAL A 163 -16.35 -9.90 -1.34
N ALA A 164 -16.16 -9.57 -2.62
CA ALA A 164 -17.26 -9.30 -3.54
C ALA A 164 -18.19 -10.51 -3.72
N ARG A 165 -17.65 -11.73 -3.78
CA ARG A 165 -18.43 -12.96 -3.83
C ARG A 165 -19.23 -13.19 -2.55
N HIS A 166 -18.61 -13.00 -1.40
CA HIS A 166 -19.27 -13.12 -0.11
C HIS A 166 -20.44 -12.14 0.03
N GLU A 167 -20.24 -10.87 -0.34
CA GLU A 167 -21.30 -9.86 -0.36
C GLU A 167 -22.44 -10.21 -1.32
N ALA A 168 -22.14 -10.88 -2.43
CA ALA A 168 -23.12 -11.37 -3.40
C ALA A 168 -23.74 -12.73 -3.03
N GLY A 169 -23.41 -13.32 -1.88
CA GLY A 169 -23.89 -14.65 -1.47
C GLY A 169 -23.41 -15.80 -2.37
N ARG A 170 -22.29 -15.63 -3.07
CA ARG A 170 -21.69 -16.63 -3.95
C ARG A 170 -20.73 -17.54 -3.17
N PRO A 171 -20.49 -18.78 -3.65
CA PRO A 171 -19.49 -19.64 -3.03
C PRO A 171 -18.07 -19.05 -3.11
N PRO A 172 -17.17 -19.48 -2.21
CA PRO A 172 -15.76 -19.08 -2.22
C PRO A 172 -15.08 -19.25 -3.57
N LEU A 173 -14.03 -18.45 -3.83
CA LEU A 173 -13.26 -18.48 -5.06
C LEU A 173 -12.54 -19.82 -5.22
N ALA A 174 -12.98 -20.62 -6.19
CA ALA A 174 -12.30 -21.84 -6.59
C ALA A 174 -11.17 -21.57 -7.60
N LEU A 175 -10.25 -22.52 -7.78
CA LEU A 175 -9.17 -22.38 -8.76
C LEU A 175 -9.68 -22.17 -10.19
N ALA A 176 -10.75 -22.89 -10.59
CA ALA A 176 -11.32 -22.74 -11.94
C ALA A 176 -11.87 -21.32 -12.18
N ASP A 177 -12.48 -20.73 -11.15
CA ASP A 177 -12.91 -19.33 -11.19
C ASP A 177 -11.73 -18.36 -11.27
N ALA A 178 -10.67 -18.60 -10.48
CA ALA A 178 -9.49 -17.76 -10.48
C ALA A 178 -8.83 -17.72 -11.87
N ARG A 179 -8.74 -18.87 -12.55
CA ARG A 179 -8.26 -18.98 -13.93
C ARG A 179 -9.12 -18.17 -14.91
N GLU A 180 -10.45 -18.21 -14.72
CA GLU A 180 -11.35 -17.42 -15.57
C GLU A 180 -11.18 -15.92 -15.33
N LEU A 181 -11.09 -15.51 -14.07
CA LEU A 181 -10.95 -14.11 -13.68
C LEU A 181 -9.67 -13.48 -14.23
N VAL A 182 -8.57 -14.23 -14.24
CA VAL A 182 -7.28 -13.71 -14.74
C VAL A 182 -7.10 -13.93 -16.23
N ARG A 183 -8.08 -14.43 -16.96
CA ARG A 183 -7.98 -14.63 -18.41
C ARG A 183 -7.66 -13.30 -19.10
N GLY A 184 -6.54 -13.27 -19.82
CA GLY A 184 -6.06 -12.05 -20.51
C GLY A 184 -5.46 -11.01 -19.57
N ALA A 185 -5.16 -11.36 -18.32
CA ALA A 185 -4.47 -10.47 -17.40
C ALA A 185 -3.04 -10.18 -17.87
N ARG A 186 -2.56 -8.99 -17.55
CA ARG A 186 -1.17 -8.56 -17.76
C ARG A 186 -0.51 -8.26 -16.41
N LEU A 187 0.66 -8.82 -16.21
CA LEU A 187 1.51 -8.62 -15.05
C LEU A 187 2.78 -7.88 -15.47
N GLU A 188 3.12 -6.83 -14.75
CA GLU A 188 4.37 -6.10 -14.89
C GLU A 188 5.04 -6.00 -13.53
N THR A 189 6.31 -6.39 -13.43
CA THR A 189 7.07 -6.24 -12.19
C THR A 189 8.20 -5.25 -12.40
N PHE A 190 8.30 -4.26 -11.53
CA PHE A 190 9.27 -3.18 -11.56
C PHE A 190 10.25 -3.34 -10.41
N ARG A 191 11.54 -3.08 -10.67
CA ARG A 191 12.53 -2.89 -9.60
C ARG A 191 12.30 -1.54 -8.94
N ILE A 192 12.26 -1.53 -7.62
CA ILE A 192 12.20 -0.30 -6.83
C ILE A 192 13.48 -0.20 -6.00
N THR A 193 14.26 0.84 -6.25
CA THR A 193 15.50 1.16 -5.54
C THR A 193 15.42 2.57 -4.95
N GLU A 194 16.48 3.00 -4.27
CA GLU A 194 16.56 4.33 -3.64
C GLU A 194 16.40 5.45 -4.69
N ASP A 195 15.86 6.59 -4.26
CA ASP A 195 15.71 7.76 -5.11
C ASP A 195 17.07 8.14 -5.73
N ALA A 196 17.08 8.38 -7.05
CA ALA A 196 18.24 8.60 -7.93
C ALA A 196 18.97 7.37 -8.49
N ASP A 197 18.53 6.14 -8.23
CA ASP A 197 19.04 4.96 -8.94
C ASP A 197 18.41 4.86 -10.36
N PRO A 198 19.22 4.90 -11.45
CA PRO A 198 18.72 4.80 -12.82
C PRO A 198 17.98 3.49 -13.14
N SER A 199 18.19 2.44 -12.34
CA SER A 199 17.54 1.14 -12.49
C SER A 199 16.19 1.03 -11.77
N SER A 200 15.79 2.06 -11.02
CA SER A 200 14.46 2.14 -10.42
C SER A 200 13.40 2.31 -11.52
N GLY A 201 12.30 1.59 -11.42
CA GLY A 201 11.24 1.57 -12.44
C GLY A 201 11.53 0.70 -13.66
N THR A 202 12.69 0.02 -13.74
CA THR A 202 12.95 -0.94 -14.81
C THR A 202 12.13 -2.22 -14.62
N ILE A 203 11.56 -2.76 -15.71
CA ILE A 203 10.84 -4.04 -15.68
C ILE A 203 11.83 -5.19 -15.39
N VAL A 204 11.46 -6.06 -14.47
CA VAL A 204 12.23 -7.26 -14.10
C VAL A 204 11.50 -8.52 -14.51
N ARG A 205 12.28 -9.52 -14.93
CA ARG A 205 11.74 -10.85 -15.21
C ARG A 205 11.30 -11.54 -13.91
N SER A 206 10.16 -12.21 -13.99
CA SER A 206 9.65 -13.09 -12.94
C SER A 206 10.59 -14.28 -12.72
N SER A 207 10.72 -14.72 -11.47
CA SER A 207 11.49 -15.93 -11.15
C SER A 207 10.74 -17.20 -11.57
N LEU A 208 11.45 -18.33 -11.65
CA LEU A 208 10.86 -19.62 -12.05
C LEU A 208 9.63 -20.02 -11.19
N PRO A 209 9.65 -19.94 -9.85
CA PRO A 209 8.45 -20.19 -9.04
C PRO A 209 7.23 -19.36 -9.44
N VAL A 210 7.45 -18.09 -9.79
CA VAL A 210 6.38 -17.19 -10.22
C VAL A 210 5.90 -17.57 -11.61
N LEU A 211 6.79 -17.92 -12.54
CA LEU A 211 6.39 -18.39 -13.87
C LEU A 211 5.55 -19.66 -13.79
N LEU A 212 5.90 -20.60 -12.91
CA LEU A 212 5.10 -21.79 -12.64
C LEU A 212 3.75 -21.46 -11.99
N PHE A 213 3.71 -20.43 -11.12
CA PHE A 213 2.46 -19.94 -10.55
C PHE A 213 1.53 -19.33 -11.61
N LEU A 214 2.08 -18.58 -12.56
CA LEU A 214 1.32 -18.04 -13.69
C LEU A 214 0.75 -19.16 -14.56
N ASP A 215 1.55 -20.17 -14.89
CA ASP A 215 1.09 -21.36 -15.60
C ASP A 215 -0.01 -22.11 -14.83
N PHE A 216 0.13 -22.25 -13.51
CA PHE A 216 -0.91 -22.80 -12.64
C PHE A 216 -2.24 -22.04 -12.73
N LEU A 217 -2.18 -20.72 -12.93
CA LEU A 217 -3.32 -19.84 -13.18
C LEU A 217 -3.77 -19.80 -14.66
N GLY A 218 -3.12 -20.53 -15.56
CA GLY A 218 -3.44 -20.56 -16.99
C GLY A 218 -2.96 -19.32 -17.75
N LEU A 219 -2.00 -18.57 -17.21
CA LEU A 219 -1.38 -17.41 -17.83
C LEU A 219 -0.10 -17.81 -18.56
N SER A 220 0.09 -17.30 -19.77
CA SER A 220 1.34 -17.50 -20.49
C SER A 220 2.48 -16.69 -19.85
N PRO A 221 3.76 -17.08 -20.04
CA PRO A 221 4.89 -16.26 -19.62
C PRO A 221 4.89 -14.85 -20.23
N GLU A 222 4.29 -14.67 -21.41
CA GLU A 222 4.12 -13.36 -22.06
C GLU A 222 3.18 -12.43 -21.29
N ALA A 223 2.26 -12.99 -20.49
CA ALA A 223 1.42 -12.22 -19.58
C ALA A 223 2.28 -11.51 -18.52
N ALA A 224 3.45 -12.06 -18.16
CA ALA A 224 4.47 -11.33 -17.43
C ALA A 224 5.32 -10.55 -18.42
N ALA A 225 4.95 -9.29 -18.66
CA ALA A 225 5.64 -8.45 -19.64
C ALA A 225 7.15 -8.43 -19.34
N THR A 226 7.94 -8.76 -20.35
CA THR A 226 9.38 -8.48 -20.38
C THR A 226 9.51 -7.06 -20.92
N GLY A 227 10.25 -6.18 -20.22
CA GLY A 227 10.50 -4.84 -20.72
C GLY A 227 11.18 -4.91 -22.08
N ASP A 228 10.60 -4.20 -23.05
CA ASP A 228 11.32 -3.76 -24.25
C ASP A 228 12.39 -2.73 -23.85
#